data_AF-U7P826-F1
#
_entry.id   AF-U7P826-F1
#
_cell.length_a   1.000
_cell.length_b   1.000
_cell.length_c   1.000
_cell.angle_alpha   90.00
_cell.angle_beta   90.00
_cell.angle_gamma   90.00
#
_symmetry.space_group_name_H-M   'P 1'
#
loop_
_entity.id
_entity.type
_entity.pdbx_description
1 polymer ?
#
loop_
_entity_poly.entity_id
_entity_poly.type
_entity_poly.pdbx_seq_one_letter_code
_entity_poly.pdbx_strand_id
1 'polypeptide(L)'
;MNSHLLDIALPGNPNLKLQEVAPDGDDHHITHEKNTSFEMVAEDGQVVGYVKTWHESDGYSGYVQFDSEGNVLDWKVLRDRQ
;
A
#
# COMPACT_ATOMS: atom_id res chain seq x y z
N MET A 1 -9.29 0.50 8.51
CA MET A 1 -7.93 -0.05 8.65
C MET A 1 -7.71 -0.96 7.47
N ASN A 2 -6.73 -0.64 6.61
CA ASN A 2 -6.39 -1.38 5.38
C ASN A 2 -5.58 -2.67 5.65
N SER A 3 -5.65 -3.22 6.87
CA SER A 3 -4.78 -4.31 7.33
C SER A 3 -4.89 -5.55 6.45
N HIS A 4 -6.09 -5.88 5.96
CA HIS A 4 -6.29 -7.02 5.07
C HIS A 4 -5.59 -6.84 3.71
N LEU A 5 -5.53 -5.62 3.17
CA LEU A 5 -4.82 -5.33 1.91
C LEU A 5 -3.32 -5.54 2.05
N LEU A 6 -2.77 -5.17 3.21
CA LEU A 6 -1.35 -5.32 3.52
C LEU A 6 -0.93 -6.79 3.68
N ASP A 7 -1.79 -7.61 4.29
CA ASP A 7 -1.57 -9.06 4.38
C ASP A 7 -1.54 -9.73 2.98
N ILE A 8 -2.31 -9.20 2.03
CA ILE A 8 -2.33 -9.69 0.64
C ILE A 8 -1.12 -9.17 -0.15
N ALA A 9 -0.68 -7.94 0.11
CA ALA A 9 0.45 -7.31 -0.57
C ALA A 9 1.81 -7.88 -0.15
N LEU A 10 1.90 -8.49 1.04
CA LEU A 10 3.10 -9.18 1.53
C LEU A 10 2.84 -10.67 1.81
N PRO A 11 2.51 -11.50 0.79
CA PRO A 11 2.29 -12.90 1.03
C PRO A 11 3.63 -13.61 1.30
N GLY A 12 3.99 -13.75 2.58
CA GLY A 12 5.01 -14.70 3.02
C GLY A 12 6.46 -14.21 3.09
N ASN A 13 6.71 -12.89 3.19
CA ASN A 13 8.05 -12.37 3.47
C ASN A 13 8.19 -12.01 4.96
N PRO A 14 8.59 -12.95 5.84
CA PRO A 14 8.68 -12.70 7.29
C PRO A 14 9.72 -11.62 7.67
N ASN A 15 10.61 -11.28 6.74
CA ASN A 15 11.72 -10.34 6.97
C ASN A 15 11.40 -8.90 6.54
N LEU A 16 10.17 -8.64 6.06
CA LEU A 16 9.74 -7.32 5.64
C LEU A 16 8.70 -6.74 6.60
N LYS A 17 8.89 -5.49 6.98
CA LYS A 17 7.94 -4.71 7.79
C LYS A 17 7.35 -3.59 6.93
N LEU A 18 6.07 -3.31 7.12
CA LEU A 18 5.42 -2.15 6.51
C LEU A 18 5.45 -0.98 7.47
N GLN A 19 6.03 0.13 7.04
CA GLN A 19 6.02 1.39 7.76
C GLN A 19 5.12 2.37 7.02
N GLU A 20 4.06 2.84 7.67
CA GLU A 20 3.16 3.83 7.07
C GLU A 20 3.92 5.15 6.86
N VAL A 21 3.80 5.69 5.65
CA VAL A 21 4.36 6.98 5.27
C VAL A 21 3.26 8.02 5.38
N ALA A 22 3.52 9.09 6.13
CA ALA A 22 2.60 10.21 6.21
C ALA A 22 2.37 10.76 4.79
N PRO A 23 1.12 11.09 4.42
CA PRO A 23 0.88 11.72 3.13
C PRO A 23 1.67 13.04 3.09
N ASP A 24 2.52 13.20 2.08
CA ASP A 24 3.20 14.48 1.83
C ASP A 24 2.11 15.54 1.69
N GLY A 25 2.04 16.43 2.67
CA GLY A 25 0.99 17.42 2.80
C GLY A 25 1.18 18.54 1.80
N ASP A 26 0.87 18.31 0.52
CA ASP A 26 0.67 19.40 -0.44
C ASP A 26 -0.10 18.99 -1.73
N ASP A 27 -1.04 18.03 -1.66
CA ASP A 27 -1.97 17.82 -2.77
C ASP A 27 -3.34 18.40 -2.46
N HIS A 28 -3.59 19.54 -3.10
CA HIS A 28 -4.83 20.26 -3.06
C HIS A 28 -5.99 19.36 -3.51
N HIS A 29 -6.90 19.10 -2.58
CA HIS A 29 -8.33 19.05 -2.87
C HIS A 29 -8.78 17.93 -3.83
N ILE A 30 -8.45 16.67 -3.54
CA ILE A 30 -9.34 15.58 -3.94
C ILE A 30 -9.77 14.83 -2.69
N THR A 31 -11.08 14.74 -2.52
CA THR A 31 -11.79 13.94 -1.51
C THR A 31 -11.58 12.44 -1.76
N HIS A 32 -10.35 11.98 -1.96
CA HIS A 32 -10.04 10.56 -2.10
C HIS A 32 -9.92 9.95 -0.72
N GLU A 33 -10.88 9.10 -0.45
CA GLU A 33 -11.04 8.31 0.74
C GLU A 33 -9.77 7.48 0.99
N LYS A 34 -9.01 7.87 2.02
CA LYS A 34 -7.99 7.05 2.73
C LYS A 34 -6.99 6.30 1.83
N ASN A 35 -6.37 6.99 0.89
CA ASN A 35 -5.16 6.46 0.25
C ASN A 35 -4.03 6.42 1.31
N THR A 36 -3.41 5.26 1.49
CA THR A 36 -2.32 5.08 2.46
C THR A 36 -1.11 4.48 1.77
N SER A 37 0.06 5.07 2.00
CA SER A 37 1.33 4.59 1.46
C SER A 37 2.17 3.97 2.56
N PHE A 38 2.94 2.94 2.21
CA PHE A 38 3.80 2.20 3.11
C PHE A 38 5.16 1.96 2.47
N GLU A 39 6.22 2.03 3.27
CA GLU A 39 7.55 1.53 2.93
C GLU A 39 7.66 0.05 3.32
N MET A 40 8.25 -0.75 2.45
CA MET A 40 8.69 -2.11 2.77
C MET A 40 10.12 -2.04 3.30
N VAL A 41 10.28 -2.25 4.59
CA VAL A 41 11.56 -2.13 5.30
C VAL A 41 12.08 -3.53 5.63
N ALA A 42 13.27 -3.86 5.16
CA ALA A 42 13.98 -5.09 5.51
C ALA A 42 14.53 -5.06 6.95
N GLU A 43 14.99 -6.21 7.45
CA GLU A 43 15.49 -6.33 8.82
C GLU A 43 16.69 -5.42 9.14
N ASP A 44 17.48 -5.09 8.12
CA ASP A 44 18.63 -4.18 8.22
C ASP A 44 18.23 -2.70 8.20
N GLY A 45 16.94 -2.39 8.08
CA GLY A 45 16.40 -1.04 7.98
C GLY A 45 16.39 -0.48 6.56
N GLN A 46 16.80 -1.24 5.55
CA GLN A 46 16.76 -0.79 4.16
C GLN A 46 15.31 -0.78 3.63
N VAL A 47 14.92 0.32 2.98
CA VAL A 47 13.69 0.36 2.18
C VAL A 47 13.93 -0.39 0.88
N VAL A 48 13.22 -1.50 0.69
CA VAL A 48 13.34 -2.36 -0.50
C VAL A 48 12.17 -2.21 -1.48
N GLY A 49 11.23 -1.33 -1.14
CA GLY A 49 10.13 -0.94 -2.02
C GLY A 49 8.98 -0.29 -1.27
N TYR A 50 7.84 -0.19 -1.94
CA TYR A 50 6.71 0.60 -1.46
C TYR A 50 5.38 -0.12 -1.74
N VAL A 51 4.38 0.11 -0.90
CA VAL A 51 3.00 -0.32 -1.15
C VAL A 51 2.08 0.89 -1.04
N LYS A 52 1.26 1.12 -2.05
CA LYS A 52 0.18 2.12 -1.99
C LYS A 52 -1.16 1.41 -1.98
N THR A 53 -2.03 1.84 -1.09
CA THR A 53 -3.40 1.30 -0.94
C THR A 53 -4.42 2.39 -1.18
N TRP A 54 -5.57 2.02 -1.72
CA TRP A 54 -6.72 2.91 -1.90
C TRP A 54 -8.02 2.18 -1.52
N HIS A 55 -9.02 2.97 -1.15
CA HIS A 55 -10.36 2.47 -0.84
C HIS A 55 -11.39 3.47 -1.36
N GLU A 56 -12.30 3.00 -2.19
CA GLU A 56 -13.35 3.79 -2.82
C GLU A 56 -14.70 3.45 -2.18
N SER A 57 -15.57 4.46 -2.05
CA SER A 57 -16.91 4.36 -1.46
C SER A 57 -17.86 3.41 -2.19
N ASP A 58 -17.58 3.06 -3.44
CA ASP A 58 -18.35 2.10 -4.23
C ASP A 58 -17.99 0.62 -3.92
N GLY A 59 -17.18 0.40 -2.89
CA GLY A 59 -16.79 -0.93 -2.40
C GLY A 59 -15.59 -1.53 -3.12
N TYR A 60 -14.91 -0.74 -3.94
CA TYR A 60 -13.62 -1.13 -4.52
C TYR A 60 -12.48 -0.71 -3.60
N SER A 61 -11.44 -1.55 -3.53
CA SER A 61 -10.20 -1.23 -2.86
C SER A 61 -9.05 -1.95 -3.53
N GLY A 62 -7.83 -1.61 -3.18
CA GLY A 62 -6.70 -2.31 -3.77
C GLY A 62 -5.36 -1.85 -3.25
N TYR A 63 -4.33 -2.48 -3.82
CA TYR A 63 -2.96 -2.08 -3.61
C TYR A 63 -2.14 -2.17 -4.90
N VAL A 64 -1.06 -1.37 -4.94
CA VAL A 64 0.05 -1.53 -5.88
C VAL A 64 1.33 -1.63 -5.06
N GLN A 65 2.14 -2.62 -5.38
CA GLN A 65 3.47 -2.84 -4.82
C GLN A 65 4.53 -2.43 -5.85
N PHE A 66 5.53 -1.70 -5.37
CA PHE A 66 6.68 -1.25 -6.14
C PHE A 66 7.97 -1.81 -5.55
N ASP A 67 8.98 -2.04 -6.37
CA ASP A 67 10.36 -2.16 -5.89
C ASP A 67 10.93 -0.79 -5.48
N SER A 68 12.17 -0.78 -5.01
CA SER A 68 12.86 0.46 -4.60
C SER A 68 13.17 1.41 -5.76
N GLU A 69 13.15 0.94 -7.01
CA GLU A 69 13.35 1.77 -8.20
C GLU A 69 12.03 2.36 -8.74
N GLY A 70 10.89 1.94 -8.18
CA GLY A 70 9.57 2.38 -8.59
C GLY A 70 8.93 1.53 -9.69
N ASN A 71 9.50 0.37 -10.02
CA ASN A 71 8.87 -0.56 -10.94
C ASN A 71 7.72 -1.30 -10.22
N VAL A 72 6.63 -1.55 -10.93
CA VAL A 72 5.50 -2.31 -10.37
C VAL A 72 5.86 -3.78 -10.27
N LEU A 73 5.76 -4.33 -9.06
CA LEU A 73 5.96 -5.75 -8.78
C LEU A 73 4.65 -6.54 -8.82
N ASP A 74 3.61 -6.00 -8.19
CA ASP A 74 2.28 -6.60 -8.12
C ASP A 74 1.22 -5.53 -7.92
N TRP A 75 -0.03 -5.84 -8.26
CA TRP A 75 -1.18 -5.01 -7.96
C TRP A 75 -2.45 -5.86 -7.93
N LYS A 76 -3.37 -5.50 -7.03
CA LYS A 76 -4.69 -6.14 -6.98
C LYS A 76 -5.78 -5.13 -6.73
N VAL A 77 -6.90 -5.36 -7.42
CA VAL A 77 -8.18 -4.72 -7.16
C VAL A 77 -9.06 -5.75 -6.47
N LEU A 78 -9.63 -5.34 -5.35
CA LEU A 78 -10.58 -6.08 -4.56
C LEU A 78 -11.91 -5.35 -4.62
N ARG A 79 -12.98 -6.14 -4.57
CA ARG A 79 -14.34 -5.64 -4.52
C ARG A 79 -15.04 -6.33 -3.38
N ASP A 80 -15.68 -5.56 -2.52
CA ASP A 80 -16.56 -6.12 -1.51
C ASP A 80 -17.69 -6.89 -2.22
N ARG A 81 -17.73 -8.20 -2.02
CA ARG A 81 -18.87 -9.01 -2.48
C ARG A 81 -20.05 -8.68 -1.58
N GLN A 82 -21.06 -8.00 -2.14
CA GLN A 82 -22.40 -7.92 -1.56
C GLN A 82 -23.03 -9.31 -1.40
#